data_AF-A0A2P4XFE8-F1
#
_entry.id   AF-A0A2P4XFE8-F1
#
_cell.length_a   1.000
_cell.length_b   1.000
_cell.length_c   1.000
_cell.angle_alpha   90.00
_cell.angle_beta   90.00
_cell.angle_gamma   90.00
#
_symmetry.space_group_name_H-M   'P 1'
#
loop_
_entity.id
_entity.type
_entity.pdbx_description
1 polymer ?
#
loop_
_entity_poly.entity_id
_entity_poly.type
_entity_poly.pdbx_seq_one_letter_code
_entity_poly.pdbx_strand_id
1 'polypeptide(L)'
;METEIKWESQNNGCNGGMTHGAFIDAAQNSWGLVTELTMPYDDSSSGSTSANNGSSSCSVSANETAASITGWEQVVGADCTASSNCTILLRTALEKQPIAVAINSEDPFGDYAGGFYSCPNDGDLSSKDDVNHALVLVGYGTDASEGDYWILKNSYGSSWGASGFMKLVADSKVNCGLNIFPVIPTGASAGVAATTSVDSGGDKVFVGLSPSAWIAVAAVTTIFTIVMTAIGMLISQRKMKTIRKQNSTMYAARAPANAQQTVSH
;
A
#
# COMPACT_ATOMS: atom_id res chain seq x y z
N MET A 1 -22.15 -5.70 -25.91
CA MET A 1 -22.84 -4.61 -26.63
C MET A 1 -23.80 -4.00 -25.62
N GLU A 2 -23.59 -2.72 -25.30
CA GLU A 2 -23.96 -2.06 -24.04
C GLU A 2 -25.41 -2.28 -23.56
N THR A 3 -25.55 -2.50 -22.25
CA THR A 3 -26.82 -2.31 -21.51
C THR A 3 -26.61 -1.24 -20.44
N GLU A 4 -26.26 -0.06 -20.94
CA GLU A 4 -26.44 1.28 -20.34
C GLU A 4 -26.65 1.35 -18.82
N ILE A 5 -25.56 1.53 -18.05
CA ILE A 5 -25.64 2.26 -16.80
C ILE A 5 -25.54 3.75 -17.15
N LYS A 6 -26.68 4.44 -17.12
CA LYS A 6 -26.79 5.91 -17.22
C LYS A 6 -26.77 6.52 -15.81
N TRP A 7 -25.66 6.35 -15.11
CA TRP A 7 -25.27 7.36 -14.12
C TRP A 7 -24.26 8.25 -14.84
N GLU A 8 -24.59 9.52 -15.07
CA GLU A 8 -23.55 10.50 -15.44
C GLU A 8 -22.61 10.61 -14.23
N SER A 9 -21.56 9.79 -14.21
CA SER A 9 -20.62 9.73 -13.10
C SER A 9 -19.51 10.75 -13.31
N GLN A 10 -19.79 12.00 -12.97
CA GLN A 10 -18.71 12.95 -12.74
C GLN A 10 -18.09 12.64 -11.38
N ASN A 11 -16.79 12.37 -11.36
CA ASN A 11 -16.04 12.25 -10.12
C ASN A 11 -15.72 13.65 -9.58
N ASN A 12 -16.09 13.91 -8.33
CA ASN A 12 -15.98 15.23 -7.71
C ASN A 12 -14.82 15.30 -6.71
N GLY A 13 -13.72 14.61 -7.01
CA GLY A 13 -12.55 14.51 -6.15
C GLY A 13 -12.90 13.96 -4.77
N CYS A 14 -12.58 14.72 -3.70
CA CYS A 14 -12.84 14.32 -2.32
C CYS A 14 -14.33 14.25 -1.95
N ASN A 15 -15.24 14.82 -2.76
CA ASN A 15 -16.69 14.78 -2.50
C ASN A 15 -17.36 13.51 -3.01
N GLY A 16 -16.57 12.54 -3.47
CA GLY A 16 -17.05 11.24 -3.95
C GLY A 16 -17.12 11.14 -5.46
N GLY A 17 -17.50 9.94 -5.89
CA GLY A 17 -17.48 9.54 -7.29
C GLY A 17 -17.75 8.05 -7.43
N MET A 18 -17.66 7.54 -8.64
CA MET A 18 -17.92 6.15 -8.97
C MET A 18 -16.71 5.54 -9.69
N THR A 19 -16.33 4.31 -9.32
CA THR A 19 -15.12 3.67 -9.87
C THR A 19 -15.17 3.50 -11.39
N HIS A 20 -16.35 3.23 -11.96
CA HIS A 20 -16.50 3.18 -13.43
C HIS A 20 -16.25 4.53 -14.10
N GLY A 21 -16.63 5.66 -13.47
CA GLY A 21 -16.33 6.99 -13.99
C GLY A 21 -14.82 7.21 -14.11
N ALA A 22 -14.05 6.73 -13.13
CA ALA A 22 -12.58 6.79 -13.18
C ALA A 22 -12.02 5.91 -14.32
N PHE A 23 -12.60 4.73 -14.57
CA PHE A 23 -12.20 3.89 -15.70
C PHE A 23 -12.62 4.48 -17.06
N ILE A 24 -13.80 5.10 -17.15
CA ILE A 24 -14.26 5.83 -18.34
C ILE A 24 -13.26 6.92 -18.67
N ASP A 25 -12.94 7.77 -17.70
CA ASP A 25 -12.01 8.89 -17.90
C ASP A 25 -10.64 8.39 -18.37
N ALA A 26 -10.11 7.35 -17.72
CA ALA A 26 -8.81 6.79 -18.07
C ALA A 26 -8.80 6.18 -19.49
N ALA A 27 -9.84 5.42 -19.87
CA ALA A 27 -9.93 4.76 -21.16
C ALA A 27 -10.22 5.74 -22.31
N GLN A 28 -11.24 6.59 -22.16
CA GLN A 28 -11.70 7.48 -23.23
C GLN A 28 -10.68 8.58 -23.52
N ASN A 29 -10.05 9.12 -22.49
CA ASN A 29 -9.01 10.15 -22.66
C ASN A 29 -7.61 9.56 -22.89
N SER A 30 -7.48 8.22 -22.95
CA SER A 30 -6.21 7.51 -23.14
C SER A 30 -5.13 7.95 -22.14
N TRP A 31 -5.51 8.08 -20.86
CA TRP A 31 -4.59 8.53 -19.82
C TRP A 31 -3.57 7.44 -19.45
N GLY A 32 -2.32 7.88 -19.26
CA GLY A 32 -1.30 7.09 -18.60
C GLY A 32 -1.38 7.28 -17.09
N LEU A 33 -1.73 6.23 -16.37
CA LEU A 33 -1.68 6.19 -14.91
C LEU A 33 -0.23 6.11 -14.46
N VAL A 34 0.13 6.88 -13.44
CA VAL A 34 1.51 6.92 -12.91
C VAL A 34 1.57 6.29 -11.53
N THR A 35 2.80 6.02 -11.07
CA THR A 35 3.01 5.43 -9.74
C THR A 35 2.75 6.44 -8.62
N GLU A 36 2.41 5.96 -7.43
CA GLU A 36 2.35 6.77 -6.19
C GLU A 36 3.67 7.50 -5.87
N LEU A 37 4.82 6.99 -6.36
CA LEU A 37 6.10 7.71 -6.21
C LEU A 37 6.19 8.93 -7.12
N THR A 38 5.61 8.84 -8.31
CA THR A 38 5.54 9.93 -9.29
C THR A 38 4.50 10.97 -8.88
N MET A 39 3.35 10.50 -8.40
CA MET A 39 2.23 11.33 -7.96
C MET A 39 1.72 10.82 -6.61
N PRO A 40 2.31 11.28 -5.50
CA PRO A 40 1.87 10.89 -4.16
C PRO A 40 0.44 11.34 -3.88
N TYR A 41 -0.29 10.53 -3.10
CA TYR A 41 -1.61 10.88 -2.61
C TYR A 41 -1.57 12.15 -1.75
N ASP A 42 -2.50 13.08 -2.02
CA ASP A 42 -2.70 14.33 -1.30
C ASP A 42 -4.19 14.61 -1.09
N ASP A 43 -4.61 14.60 0.17
CA ASP A 43 -5.98 14.87 0.64
C ASP A 43 -6.11 16.23 1.34
N SER A 44 -5.06 17.07 1.30
CA SER A 44 -5.05 18.39 1.94
C SER A 44 -6.10 19.36 1.39
N SER A 45 -6.66 19.07 0.21
CA SER A 45 -7.73 19.82 -0.44
C SER A 45 -9.15 19.41 -0.01
N SER A 46 -9.29 18.54 0.99
CA SER A 46 -10.55 17.98 1.54
C SER A 46 -11.58 19.00 2.08
N GLY A 47 -11.35 20.31 1.92
CA GLY A 47 -12.30 21.39 2.23
C GLY A 47 -12.58 22.38 1.08
N SER A 48 -12.00 22.20 -0.11
CA SER A 48 -12.24 23.11 -1.24
C SER A 48 -13.33 22.56 -2.15
N THR A 49 -14.56 23.07 -2.02
CA THR A 49 -15.66 22.89 -2.99
C THR A 49 -15.38 23.50 -4.36
N SER A 50 -14.18 24.07 -4.53
CA SER A 50 -13.69 24.54 -5.80
C SER A 50 -12.46 23.71 -6.12
N ALA A 51 -12.56 22.84 -7.12
CA ALA A 51 -11.53 22.83 -8.14
C ALA A 51 -11.46 24.28 -8.64
N ASN A 52 -10.68 25.13 -7.96
CA ASN A 52 -10.43 26.46 -8.46
C ASN A 52 -9.90 26.26 -9.87
N ASN A 53 -10.45 27.04 -10.81
CA ASN A 53 -10.13 27.15 -12.23
C ASN A 53 -8.66 27.56 -12.49
N GLY A 54 -7.71 27.04 -11.71
CA GLY A 54 -6.29 27.01 -11.98
C GLY A 54 -6.00 25.58 -12.37
N SER A 55 -6.00 25.34 -13.68
CA SER A 55 -5.53 24.14 -14.32
C SER A 55 -4.11 23.80 -13.82
N SER A 56 -3.99 23.12 -12.67
CA SER A 56 -2.91 22.16 -12.49
C SER A 56 -3.34 20.94 -13.28
N SER A 57 -3.40 21.08 -14.61
CA SER A 57 -3.37 19.92 -15.48
C SER A 57 -2.21 19.07 -14.96
N CYS A 58 -2.50 17.88 -14.45
CA CYS A 58 -1.48 16.93 -14.08
C CYS A 58 -0.70 16.61 -15.36
N SER A 59 0.34 17.39 -15.64
CA SER A 59 1.16 17.24 -16.83
C SER A 59 2.19 16.18 -16.50
N VAL A 60 1.79 14.93 -16.63
CA VAL A 60 2.69 13.79 -16.46
C VAL A 60 3.21 13.39 -17.83
N SER A 61 4.53 13.20 -17.94
CA SER A 61 5.13 12.86 -19.22
C SER A 61 4.73 11.43 -19.61
N ALA A 62 4.69 11.14 -20.91
CA ALA A 62 4.43 9.78 -21.39
C ALA A 62 5.44 8.76 -20.83
N ASN A 63 6.65 9.22 -20.50
CA ASN A 63 7.73 8.43 -19.93
C ASN A 63 7.53 8.03 -18.46
N GLU A 64 6.50 8.57 -17.80
CA GLU A 64 6.18 8.28 -16.40
C GLU A 64 4.93 7.38 -16.27
N THR A 65 4.31 7.03 -17.39
CA THR A 65 3.18 6.09 -17.44
C THR A 65 3.60 4.74 -16.89
N ALA A 66 2.94 4.29 -15.83
CA ALA A 66 3.09 2.98 -15.23
C ALA A 66 2.05 1.98 -15.76
N ALA A 67 0.83 2.43 -16.03
CA ALA A 67 -0.23 1.60 -16.58
C ALA A 67 -1.21 2.41 -17.44
N SER A 68 -1.91 1.75 -18.35
CA SER A 68 -3.06 2.30 -19.07
C SER A 68 -4.11 1.22 -19.27
N ILE A 69 -5.33 1.63 -19.59
CA ILE A 69 -6.45 0.74 -19.90
C ILE A 69 -7.12 1.22 -21.18
N THR A 70 -7.79 0.33 -21.91
CA THR A 70 -8.53 0.71 -23.12
C THR A 70 -10.04 0.66 -22.93
N GLY A 71 -10.51 0.17 -21.78
CA GLY A 71 -11.92 0.08 -21.46
C GLY A 71 -12.15 -0.47 -20.06
N TRP A 72 -13.41 -0.80 -19.80
CA TRP A 72 -13.86 -1.45 -18.57
C TRP A 72 -15.10 -2.27 -18.87
N GLU A 73 -15.45 -3.16 -17.95
CA GLU A 73 -16.70 -3.90 -17.99
C GLU A 73 -17.27 -4.09 -16.58
N GLN A 74 -18.59 -4.21 -16.50
CA GLN A 74 -19.27 -4.62 -15.27
C GLN A 74 -19.33 -6.15 -15.24
N VAL A 75 -18.89 -6.74 -14.13
CA VAL A 75 -18.84 -8.21 -13.96
C VAL A 75 -20.23 -8.79 -13.76
N VAL A 76 -21.08 -8.07 -13.02
CA VAL A 76 -22.41 -8.50 -12.62
C VAL A 76 -23.34 -7.30 -12.62
N GLY A 77 -24.51 -7.42 -13.27
CA GLY A 77 -25.58 -6.43 -13.20
C GLY A 77 -26.45 -6.59 -11.94
N ALA A 78 -27.13 -5.52 -11.53
CA ALA A 78 -27.86 -5.43 -10.25
C ALA A 78 -28.83 -6.60 -9.97
N ASP A 79 -29.50 -7.12 -10.98
CA ASP A 79 -30.55 -8.13 -10.78
C ASP A 79 -30.02 -9.56 -10.81
N CYS A 80 -28.71 -9.78 -11.03
CA CYS A 80 -28.15 -11.13 -11.20
C CYS A 80 -28.83 -11.97 -12.33
N THR A 81 -29.64 -11.33 -13.19
CA THR A 81 -30.56 -11.98 -14.15
C THR A 81 -29.89 -12.42 -15.44
N ALA A 82 -28.75 -11.82 -15.80
CA ALA A 82 -28.18 -11.97 -17.14
C ALA A 82 -27.51 -13.34 -17.39
N SER A 83 -27.06 -14.04 -16.34
CA SER A 83 -26.54 -15.42 -16.44
C SER A 83 -25.96 -15.82 -15.10
N SER A 84 -26.24 -17.03 -14.59
CA SER A 84 -25.50 -17.74 -13.52
C SER A 84 -25.26 -16.96 -12.21
N ASN A 85 -25.68 -17.55 -11.08
CA ASN A 85 -25.39 -17.14 -9.69
C ASN A 85 -24.22 -16.13 -9.60
N CYS A 86 -24.49 -14.90 -9.16
CA CYS A 86 -23.52 -13.80 -9.08
C CYS A 86 -22.19 -14.15 -8.41
N THR A 87 -22.22 -15.09 -7.46
CA THR A 87 -21.02 -15.67 -6.85
C THR A 87 -20.10 -16.31 -7.89
N ILE A 88 -20.64 -17.07 -8.84
CA ILE A 88 -19.86 -17.72 -9.92
C ILE A 88 -19.21 -16.68 -10.82
N LEU A 89 -19.95 -15.64 -11.22
CA LEU A 89 -19.40 -14.58 -12.07
C LEU A 89 -18.28 -13.82 -11.37
N LEU A 90 -18.47 -13.44 -10.10
CA LEU A 90 -17.43 -12.79 -9.30
C LEU A 90 -16.20 -13.68 -9.13
N ARG A 91 -16.38 -14.97 -8.80
CA ARG A 91 -15.26 -15.93 -8.71
C ARG A 91 -14.51 -16.07 -10.02
N THR A 92 -15.23 -16.19 -11.14
CA THR A 92 -14.64 -16.33 -12.48
C THR A 92 -13.85 -15.08 -12.87
N ALA A 93 -14.34 -13.89 -12.51
CA ALA A 93 -13.60 -12.65 -12.74
C ALA A 93 -12.36 -12.55 -11.85
N LEU A 94 -12.44 -12.99 -10.58
CA LEU A 94 -11.30 -13.02 -9.66
C LEU A 94 -10.17 -13.96 -10.10
N GLU A 95 -10.46 -15.01 -10.86
CA GLU A 95 -9.44 -15.86 -11.47
C GLU A 95 -8.55 -15.09 -12.48
N LYS A 96 -9.05 -13.98 -13.01
CA LYS A 96 -8.32 -13.15 -13.98
C LYS A 96 -7.65 -11.96 -13.31
N GLN A 97 -8.36 -11.26 -12.43
CA GLN A 97 -7.89 -10.03 -11.79
C GLN A 97 -8.77 -9.61 -10.60
N PRO A 98 -8.26 -8.75 -9.69
CA PRO A 98 -9.09 -8.10 -8.68
C PRO A 98 -10.23 -7.26 -9.29
N ILE A 99 -11.31 -7.13 -8.53
CA ILE A 99 -12.55 -6.46 -8.96
C ILE A 99 -12.76 -5.22 -8.09
N ALA A 100 -12.94 -4.05 -8.71
CA ALA A 100 -13.42 -2.89 -7.98
C ALA A 100 -14.90 -3.08 -7.66
N VAL A 101 -15.26 -2.97 -6.39
CA VAL A 101 -16.62 -3.22 -5.88
C VAL A 101 -17.05 -2.06 -5.00
N ALA A 102 -18.33 -2.01 -4.67
CA ALA A 102 -18.84 -1.13 -3.62
C ALA A 102 -19.79 -1.91 -2.71
N ILE A 103 -19.85 -1.49 -1.45
CA ILE A 103 -20.75 -2.07 -0.43
C ILE A 103 -21.44 -0.95 0.36
N ASN A 104 -22.50 -1.31 1.09
CA ASN A 104 -22.98 -0.47 2.19
C ASN A 104 -22.00 -0.58 3.38
N SER A 105 -21.47 0.58 3.81
CA SER A 105 -20.51 0.71 4.92
C SER A 105 -21.10 1.37 6.18
N GLU A 106 -22.41 1.29 6.38
CA GLU A 106 -23.05 1.72 7.62
C GLU A 106 -22.56 0.94 8.85
N ASP A 107 -22.80 1.49 10.04
CA ASP A 107 -22.42 0.87 11.31
C ASP A 107 -22.94 -0.58 11.39
N PRO A 108 -22.10 -1.55 11.80
CA PRO A 108 -20.83 -1.40 12.50
C PRO A 108 -19.58 -1.54 11.60
N PHE A 109 -19.64 -1.24 10.30
CA PHE A 109 -18.52 -1.46 9.37
C PHE A 109 -17.21 -0.80 9.82
N GLY A 110 -17.29 0.45 10.32
CA GLY A 110 -16.13 1.21 10.78
C GLY A 110 -15.37 0.53 11.92
N ASP A 111 -16.07 -0.22 12.77
CA ASP A 111 -15.53 -0.88 13.96
C ASP A 111 -14.97 -2.29 13.68
N TYR A 112 -15.04 -2.75 12.43
CA TYR A 112 -14.54 -4.07 12.07
C TYR A 112 -13.05 -4.23 12.37
N ALA A 113 -12.72 -5.21 13.22
CA ALA A 113 -11.35 -5.51 13.65
C ALA A 113 -10.86 -6.91 13.23
N GLY A 114 -11.68 -7.68 12.51
CA GLY A 114 -11.36 -9.05 12.08
C GLY A 114 -12.54 -10.02 12.21
N GLY A 115 -12.33 -11.28 11.82
CA GLY A 115 -13.39 -12.29 11.76
C GLY A 115 -14.21 -12.22 10.47
N PHE A 116 -15.39 -12.83 10.46
CA PHE A 116 -16.31 -12.81 9.32
C PHE A 116 -17.36 -11.72 9.53
N TYR A 117 -17.43 -10.80 8.58
CA TYR A 117 -18.37 -9.68 8.60
C TYR A 117 -19.63 -10.06 7.82
N SER A 118 -20.77 -9.66 8.36
CA SER A 118 -22.05 -9.63 7.64
C SER A 118 -22.64 -8.24 7.87
N CYS A 119 -23.20 -7.64 6.83
CA CYS A 119 -23.93 -6.39 7.01
C CYS A 119 -25.13 -6.58 7.94
N PRO A 120 -25.57 -5.48 8.59
CA PRO A 120 -26.85 -5.45 9.30
C PRO A 120 -28.01 -6.00 8.45
N ASN A 121 -29.11 -6.36 9.11
CA ASN A 121 -30.29 -6.94 8.47
C ASN A 121 -30.00 -8.23 7.66
N ASP A 122 -29.06 -9.05 8.15
CA ASP A 122 -28.70 -10.33 7.52
C ASP A 122 -28.25 -10.16 6.05
N GLY A 123 -27.45 -9.12 5.83
CA GLY A 123 -26.87 -8.79 4.52
C GLY A 123 -27.82 -8.13 3.52
N ASP A 124 -29.07 -7.88 3.91
CA ASP A 124 -30.10 -7.31 3.03
C ASP A 124 -29.98 -5.78 2.94
N LEU A 125 -30.17 -5.25 1.73
CA LEU A 125 -30.17 -3.81 1.48
C LEU A 125 -31.59 -3.33 1.23
N SER A 126 -31.93 -2.18 1.80
CA SER A 126 -33.25 -1.57 1.57
C SER A 126 -33.35 -1.01 0.15
N SER A 127 -32.25 -0.46 -0.36
CA SER A 127 -32.11 0.02 -1.74
C SER A 127 -30.71 -0.29 -2.28
N LYS A 128 -30.62 -0.49 -3.60
CA LYS A 128 -29.34 -0.54 -4.30
C LYS A 128 -28.53 0.76 -4.18
N ASP A 129 -29.21 1.87 -3.86
CA ASP A 129 -28.60 3.19 -3.72
C ASP A 129 -27.95 3.39 -2.33
N ASP A 130 -28.10 2.42 -1.41
CA ASP A 130 -27.50 2.46 -0.06
C ASP A 130 -26.00 2.12 -0.07
N VAL A 131 -25.48 1.67 -1.22
CA VAL A 131 -24.06 1.37 -1.42
C VAL A 131 -23.26 2.67 -1.50
N ASN A 132 -22.30 2.85 -0.58
CA ASN A 132 -21.67 4.15 -0.36
C ASN A 132 -20.14 4.11 -0.22
N HIS A 133 -19.52 2.92 -0.21
CA HIS A 133 -18.08 2.78 -0.03
C HIS A 133 -17.47 1.84 -1.06
N ALA A 134 -16.41 2.29 -1.73
CA ALA A 134 -15.72 1.54 -2.77
C ALA A 134 -14.52 0.79 -2.18
N LEU A 135 -14.37 -0.49 -2.54
CA LEU A 135 -13.30 -1.38 -2.14
C LEU A 135 -12.77 -2.20 -3.33
N VAL A 136 -11.83 -3.09 -3.07
CA VAL A 136 -11.36 -4.08 -4.05
C VAL A 136 -11.62 -5.48 -3.54
N LEU A 137 -12.37 -6.27 -4.29
CA LEU A 137 -12.50 -7.70 -4.09
C LEU A 137 -11.25 -8.38 -4.66
N VAL A 138 -10.50 -9.07 -3.80
CA VAL A 138 -9.18 -9.63 -4.12
C VAL A 138 -9.12 -11.15 -4.01
N GLY A 139 -10.16 -11.77 -3.45
CA GLY A 139 -10.19 -13.23 -3.31
C GLY A 139 -11.46 -13.73 -2.65
N TYR A 140 -11.50 -15.04 -2.46
CA TYR A 140 -12.56 -15.76 -1.78
C TYR A 140 -11.98 -16.99 -1.09
N GLY A 141 -12.73 -17.58 -0.17
CA GLY A 141 -12.36 -18.82 0.50
C GLY A 141 -13.57 -19.51 1.09
N THR A 142 -13.31 -20.63 1.76
CA THR A 142 -14.31 -21.43 2.48
C THR A 142 -13.77 -21.75 3.86
N ASP A 143 -14.57 -21.45 4.87
CA ASP A 143 -14.33 -21.81 6.26
C ASP A 143 -15.23 -22.99 6.67
N ALA A 144 -14.74 -23.83 7.58
CA ALA A 144 -15.48 -25.02 8.00
C ALA A 144 -16.74 -24.72 8.83
N SER A 145 -16.74 -23.60 9.56
CA SER A 145 -17.86 -23.15 10.41
C SER A 145 -18.73 -22.13 9.70
N GLU A 146 -18.11 -21.14 9.06
CA GLU A 146 -18.82 -19.96 8.53
C GLU A 146 -19.22 -20.11 7.06
N GLY A 147 -18.70 -21.12 6.38
CA GLY A 147 -18.95 -21.36 4.96
C GLY A 147 -18.12 -20.45 4.06
N ASP A 148 -18.68 -20.10 2.90
CA ASP A 148 -17.98 -19.34 1.89
C ASP A 148 -17.86 -17.85 2.28
N TYR A 149 -16.76 -17.22 1.90
CA TYR A 149 -16.50 -15.81 2.18
C TYR A 149 -15.69 -15.13 1.07
N TRP A 150 -15.83 -13.81 0.99
CA TRP A 150 -15.08 -12.90 0.14
C TRP A 150 -13.95 -12.23 0.92
N ILE A 151 -12.86 -11.91 0.22
CA ILE A 151 -11.73 -11.15 0.78
C ILE A 151 -11.71 -9.79 0.11
N LEU A 152 -12.01 -8.75 0.88
CA LEU A 152 -12.04 -7.36 0.46
C LEU A 152 -10.83 -6.63 0.99
N LYS A 153 -10.21 -5.81 0.14
CA LYS A 153 -9.16 -4.87 0.51
C LYS A 153 -9.78 -3.47 0.69
N ASN A 154 -9.53 -2.85 1.83
CA ASN A 154 -10.00 -1.50 2.16
C ASN A 154 -8.89 -0.45 1.96
N SER A 155 -9.25 0.83 2.07
CA SER A 155 -8.37 2.00 1.95
C SER A 155 -8.15 2.73 3.29
N TYR A 156 -8.57 2.15 4.42
CA TYR A 156 -8.44 2.75 5.77
C TYR A 156 -7.12 2.41 6.49
N GLY A 157 -6.12 1.94 5.73
CA GLY A 157 -4.80 1.56 6.27
C GLY A 157 -4.78 0.19 6.95
N SER A 158 -3.57 -0.24 7.31
CA SER A 158 -3.28 -1.57 7.84
C SER A 158 -3.78 -1.80 9.27
N SER A 159 -4.13 -0.74 10.02
CA SER A 159 -4.68 -0.85 11.38
C SER A 159 -6.15 -1.22 11.44
N TRP A 160 -6.89 -1.05 10.34
CA TRP A 160 -8.31 -1.39 10.26
C TRP A 160 -8.51 -2.85 9.85
N GLY A 161 -9.51 -3.53 10.42
CA GLY A 161 -9.84 -4.90 10.08
C GLY A 161 -8.68 -5.89 10.27
N ALA A 162 -8.62 -6.90 9.40
CA ALA A 162 -7.54 -7.87 9.35
C ALA A 162 -6.40 -7.33 8.47
N SER A 163 -5.57 -6.45 9.04
CA SER A 163 -4.43 -5.84 8.35
C SER A 163 -4.81 -5.04 7.09
N GLY A 164 -5.92 -4.30 7.14
CA GLY A 164 -6.48 -3.55 6.00
C GLY A 164 -7.45 -4.34 5.12
N PHE A 165 -7.67 -5.62 5.44
CA PHE A 165 -8.60 -6.50 4.73
C PHE A 165 -9.81 -6.86 5.58
N MET A 166 -10.87 -7.29 4.90
CA MET A 166 -12.11 -7.80 5.49
C MET A 166 -12.46 -9.14 4.88
N LYS A 167 -12.95 -10.06 5.73
CA LYS A 167 -13.66 -11.25 5.27
C LYS A 167 -15.16 -10.97 5.33
N LEU A 168 -15.82 -10.92 4.18
CA LEU A 168 -17.27 -10.72 4.08
C LEU A 168 -17.93 -12.06 3.81
N VAL A 169 -18.99 -12.41 4.55
CA VAL A 169 -19.75 -13.65 4.32
C VAL A 169 -20.28 -13.68 2.88
N ALA A 170 -20.10 -14.82 2.20
CA ALA A 170 -20.63 -15.04 0.86
C ALA A 170 -21.92 -15.85 0.94
N ASP A 171 -23.04 -15.21 0.65
CA ASP A 171 -24.37 -15.79 0.67
C ASP A 171 -25.10 -15.61 -0.66
N SER A 172 -26.31 -16.15 -0.77
CA SER A 172 -27.14 -16.00 -1.97
C SER A 172 -27.69 -14.59 -2.17
N LYS A 173 -27.69 -13.74 -1.13
CA LYS A 173 -28.15 -12.34 -1.20
C LYS A 173 -27.05 -11.42 -1.71
N VAL A 174 -25.81 -11.91 -1.75
CA VAL A 174 -24.62 -11.13 -2.07
C VAL A 174 -24.48 -9.95 -1.10
N ASN A 175 -24.39 -10.33 0.18
CA ASN A 175 -24.22 -9.51 1.39
C ASN A 175 -23.62 -8.11 1.16
N CYS A 176 -24.20 -7.11 1.83
CA CYS A 176 -23.80 -5.70 1.72
C CYS A 176 -23.94 -5.08 0.32
N GLY A 177 -24.60 -5.75 -0.63
CA GLY A 177 -24.78 -5.27 -1.99
C GLY A 177 -23.55 -5.39 -2.89
N LEU A 178 -22.65 -6.33 -2.58
CA LEU A 178 -21.39 -6.52 -3.30
C LEU A 178 -21.57 -6.72 -4.82
N ASN A 179 -22.73 -7.23 -5.27
CA ASN A 179 -23.08 -7.44 -6.68
C ASN A 179 -23.58 -6.18 -7.41
N ILE A 180 -23.89 -5.10 -6.70
CA ILE A 180 -24.51 -3.91 -7.31
C ILE A 180 -23.51 -3.20 -8.23
N PHE A 181 -22.26 -3.09 -7.79
CA PHE A 181 -21.25 -2.31 -8.50
C PHE A 181 -19.87 -2.99 -8.72
N PRO A 182 -19.79 -4.27 -9.17
CA PRO A 182 -18.51 -4.91 -9.48
C PRO A 182 -18.06 -4.55 -10.90
N VAL A 183 -16.96 -3.82 -11.03
CA VAL A 183 -16.38 -3.38 -12.31
C VAL A 183 -14.90 -3.74 -12.40
N ILE A 184 -14.45 -4.04 -13.61
CA ILE A 184 -13.05 -4.33 -13.90
C ILE A 184 -12.53 -3.52 -15.09
N PRO A 185 -11.24 -3.11 -15.09
CA PRO A 185 -10.62 -2.55 -16.27
C PRO A 185 -10.34 -3.63 -17.32
N THR A 186 -10.39 -3.26 -18.59
CA THR A 186 -10.06 -4.13 -19.73
C THR A 186 -8.96 -3.51 -20.60
N GLY A 187 -8.20 -4.37 -21.28
CA GLY A 187 -7.05 -3.94 -22.09
C GLY A 187 -5.96 -3.25 -21.28
N ALA A 188 -5.80 -3.64 -20.01
CA ALA A 188 -4.74 -3.10 -19.16
C ALA A 188 -3.37 -3.42 -19.77
N SER A 189 -2.50 -2.41 -19.86
CA SER A 189 -1.14 -2.56 -20.38
C SER A 189 -0.13 -1.84 -19.49
N ALA A 190 1.07 -2.42 -19.38
CA ALA A 190 2.17 -1.83 -18.62
C ALA A 190 2.81 -0.69 -19.42
N GLY A 191 3.00 0.46 -18.77
CA GLY A 191 3.74 1.58 -19.32
C GLY A 191 5.25 1.44 -19.07
N VAL A 192 6.03 2.42 -19.55
CA VAL A 192 7.50 2.41 -19.43
C VAL A 192 8.01 2.52 -17.99
N ALA A 193 7.20 3.10 -17.09
CA ALA A 193 7.50 3.24 -15.68
C ALA A 193 6.91 2.10 -14.82
N ALA A 194 6.50 0.99 -15.42
CA ALA A 194 6.06 -0.21 -14.72
C ALA A 194 7.24 -0.93 -14.04
N THR A 195 7.86 -0.30 -13.04
CA THR A 195 9.06 -0.83 -12.37
C THR A 195 8.91 -0.95 -10.85
N THR A 196 7.71 -0.78 -10.31
CA THR A 196 7.44 -0.91 -8.87
C THR A 196 6.29 -1.87 -8.61
N SER A 197 6.56 -2.97 -7.89
CA SER A 197 5.50 -3.73 -7.23
C SER A 197 4.93 -2.88 -6.10
N VAL A 198 3.75 -2.31 -6.32
CA VAL A 198 2.98 -1.68 -5.24
C VAL A 198 2.31 -2.82 -4.48
N ASP A 199 2.92 -3.29 -3.40
CA ASP A 199 2.19 -4.16 -2.47
C ASP A 199 1.03 -3.35 -1.89
N SER A 200 -0.13 -3.92 -2.08
CA SER A 200 -1.43 -3.29 -2.05
C SER A 200 -1.97 -3.36 -0.62
N GLY A 201 -1.29 -2.76 0.33
CA GLY A 201 -1.59 -2.90 1.77
C GLY A 201 -1.75 -1.59 2.56
N GLY A 202 -1.85 -0.44 1.90
CA GLY A 202 -1.98 0.87 2.57
C GLY A 202 -0.68 1.39 3.20
N ASP A 203 0.27 0.51 3.53
CA ASP A 203 1.60 0.90 3.97
C ASP A 203 2.50 1.17 2.76
N LYS A 204 3.18 2.33 2.76
CA LYS A 204 4.16 2.68 1.72
C LYS A 204 5.40 1.78 1.86
N VAL A 205 5.46 0.71 1.08
CA VAL A 205 6.61 -0.19 1.01
C VAL A 205 7.70 0.45 0.14
N PHE A 206 8.84 0.81 0.74
CA PHE A 206 9.99 1.39 0.04
C PHE A 206 11.09 0.33 -0.10
N VAL A 207 11.48 -0.01 -1.33
CA VAL A 207 12.49 -1.06 -1.64
C VAL A 207 12.19 -2.40 -0.93
N GLY A 208 10.92 -2.80 -0.93
CA GLY A 208 10.47 -4.07 -0.35
C GLY A 208 10.37 -4.10 1.18
N LEU A 209 10.56 -2.97 1.87
CA LEU A 209 10.45 -2.87 3.32
C LEU A 209 9.40 -1.83 3.73
N SER A 210 8.64 -2.14 4.79
CA SER A 210 7.73 -1.18 5.43
C SER A 210 8.50 -0.07 6.16
N PRO A 211 7.85 1.07 6.51
CA PRO A 211 8.50 2.12 7.31
C PRO A 211 9.04 1.60 8.65
N SER A 212 8.31 0.69 9.31
CA SER A 212 8.76 0.06 10.57
C SER A 212 9.99 -0.83 10.37
N ALA A 213 10.07 -1.56 9.26
CA ALA A 213 11.26 -2.33 8.91
C ALA A 213 12.47 -1.42 8.63
N TRP A 214 12.27 -0.27 7.98
CA TRP A 214 13.33 0.73 7.79
C TRP A 214 13.85 1.33 9.10
N ILE A 215 12.96 1.61 10.05
CA ILE A 215 13.36 2.05 11.41
C ILE A 215 14.24 0.99 12.07
N ALA A 216 13.89 -0.29 11.95
CA ALA A 216 14.70 -1.38 12.49
C ALA A 216 16.08 -1.47 11.81
N VAL A 217 16.14 -1.37 10.48
CA VAL A 217 17.41 -1.34 9.73
C VAL A 217 18.29 -0.17 10.18
N ALA A 218 17.72 1.02 10.33
CA ALA A 218 18.44 2.20 10.82
C ALA A 218 18.99 2.01 12.25
N ALA A 219 18.21 1.39 13.15
CA ALA A 219 18.67 1.10 14.50
C ALA A 219 19.84 0.10 14.52
N VAL A 220 19.73 -1.01 13.77
CA VAL A 220 20.76 -2.05 13.70
C VAL A 220 22.06 -1.51 13.11
N THR A 221 21.97 -0.76 12.01
CA THR A 221 23.14 -0.15 11.35
C THR A 221 23.83 0.88 12.27
N THR A 222 23.06 1.66 13.02
CA THR A 222 23.60 2.62 14.01
C THR A 222 24.35 1.90 15.12
N ILE A 223 23.75 0.87 15.73
CA ILE A 223 24.39 0.08 16.80
C ILE A 223 25.68 -0.57 16.29
N PHE A 224 25.64 -1.20 15.13
CA PHE A 224 26.82 -1.83 14.53
C PHE A 224 27.94 -0.82 14.30
N THR A 225 27.61 0.36 13.77
CA THR A 225 28.59 1.44 13.53
C THR A 225 29.24 1.91 14.84
N ILE A 226 28.46 2.08 15.90
CA ILE A 226 28.97 2.47 17.23
C ILE A 226 29.92 1.40 17.78
N VAL A 227 29.52 0.13 17.72
CA VAL A 227 30.33 -1.01 18.21
C VAL A 227 31.65 -1.12 17.44
N MET A 228 31.60 -1.08 16.11
CA MET A 228 32.81 -1.16 15.28
C MET A 228 33.74 0.03 15.51
N THR A 229 33.19 1.24 15.70
CA THR A 229 33.96 2.44 16.05
C THR A 229 34.65 2.27 17.41
N ALA A 230 33.93 1.79 18.43
CA ALA A 230 34.50 1.54 19.76
C ALA A 230 35.61 0.48 19.74
N ILE A 231 35.41 -0.62 19.00
CA ILE A 231 36.44 -1.65 18.80
C ILE A 231 37.67 -1.04 18.11
N GLY A 232 37.49 -0.25 17.05
CA GLY A 232 38.56 0.45 16.36
C GLY A 232 39.34 1.39 17.29
N MET A 233 38.64 2.15 18.13
CA MET A 233 39.26 3.01 19.16
C MET A 233 40.06 2.20 20.17
N LEU A 234 39.54 1.08 20.68
CA LEU A 234 40.24 0.21 21.64
C LEU A 234 41.51 -0.40 21.02
N ILE A 235 41.45 -0.87 19.78
CA ILE A 235 42.62 -1.39 19.05
C ILE A 235 43.66 -0.29 18.85
N SER A 236 43.23 0.91 18.44
CA SER A 236 44.10 2.07 18.25
C SER A 236 44.79 2.48 19.55
N GLN A 237 44.05 2.57 20.66
CA GLN A 237 44.61 2.87 21.98
C GLN A 237 45.62 1.81 22.43
N ARG A 238 45.34 0.53 22.21
CA ARG A 238 46.28 -0.57 22.51
C ARG A 238 47.56 -0.43 21.69
N LYS A 239 47.47 -0.20 20.37
CA LYS A 239 48.64 0.05 19.51
C LYS A 239 49.45 1.26 19.98
N MET A 240 48.79 2.38 20.28
CA MET A 240 49.46 3.60 20.75
C MET A 240 50.18 3.39 22.09
N LYS A 241 49.60 2.63 23.02
CA LYS A 241 50.27 2.25 24.28
C LYS A 241 51.52 1.40 24.02
N THR A 242 51.45 0.44 23.11
CA THR A 242 52.61 -0.40 22.73
C THR A 242 53.72 0.43 22.10
N ILE A 243 53.39 1.32 21.16
CA ILE A 243 54.36 2.21 20.50
C ILE A 243 55.02 3.16 21.52
N ARG A 244 54.23 3.77 22.42
CA ARG A 244 54.77 4.63 23.49
C ARG A 244 55.76 3.86 24.37
N LYS A 245 55.42 2.62 24.76
CA LYS A 245 56.31 1.77 25.56
C LYS A 245 57.62 1.46 24.84
N GLN A 246 57.55 1.09 23.55
CA GLN A 246 58.73 0.84 22.71
C GLN A 246 59.63 2.09 22.57
N ASN A 247 59.03 3.25 22.33
CA ASN A 247 59.77 4.52 22.25
C ASN A 247 60.45 4.84 23.59
N SER A 248 59.73 4.77 24.72
CA SER A 248 60.31 5.00 26.05
C SER A 248 61.50 4.06 26.36
N THR A 249 61.40 2.77 26.00
CA THR A 249 62.53 1.84 26.15
C THR A 249 63.72 2.18 25.24
N MET A 250 63.47 2.63 24.00
CA MET A 250 64.56 3.09 23.12
C MET A 250 65.27 4.33 23.67
N TYR A 251 64.53 5.30 24.21
CA TYR A 251 65.13 6.49 24.81
C TYR A 251 65.91 6.17 26.10
N ALA A 252 65.41 5.25 26.94
CA ALA A 252 66.12 4.80 28.14
C ALA A 252 67.41 4.04 27.83
N ALA A 253 67.43 3.21 26.78
CA ALA A 253 68.62 2.49 26.32
C ALA A 253 69.70 3.39 25.70
N ARG A 254 69.38 4.66 25.40
CA ARG A 254 70.27 5.64 24.76
C ARG A 254 70.83 6.69 25.73
N ALA A 255 70.46 6.64 27.01
CA ALA A 255 71.00 7.54 28.02
C ALA A 255 72.50 7.22 28.28
N PRO A 256 73.42 8.19 28.15
CA PRO A 256 74.85 7.94 28.37
C PRO A 256 75.13 7.65 29.84
N ALA A 257 75.84 6.55 30.12
CA ALA A 257 76.39 6.24 31.42
C ALA A 257 77.55 7.21 31.73
N ASN A 258 77.27 8.30 32.43
CA ASN A 258 78.31 9.17 32.97
C ASN A 258 77.84 9.79 34.28
N ALA A 259 78.38 9.30 35.40
CA ALA A 259 78.86 10.10 36.53
C ALA A 259 79.23 9.20 37.72
N GLN A 260 80.50 8.81 37.80
CA GLN A 260 81.16 8.63 39.10
C GLN A 260 82.67 8.80 38.90
N GLN A 261 83.12 10.05 38.99
CA GLN A 261 84.52 10.38 39.24
C GLN A 261 84.57 10.97 40.66
N THR A 262 84.91 10.11 41.61
CA THR A 262 85.23 10.47 43.00
C THR A 262 86.58 11.18 43.03
N VAL A 263 86.59 12.42 43.53
CA VAL A 263 87.81 13.16 43.90
C VAL A 263 88.11 12.84 45.37
N SER A 264 89.31 12.34 45.66
CA SER A 264 89.87 12.28 47.00
C SER A 264 91.30 12.84 47.01
N HIS A 265 91.47 13.90 47.80
CA HIS A 265 92.69 14.58 48.26
C HIS A 265 93.59 15.29 47.24
#